data_AF-A0A9D0Q3B2-F1
#
_entry.id   AF-A0A9D0Q3B2-F1
#
_cell.length_a   1.000
_cell.length_b   1.000
_cell.length_c   1.000
_cell.angle_alpha   90.00
_cell.angle_beta   90.00
_cell.angle_gamma   90.00
#
_symmetry.space_group_name_H-M   'P 1'
#
loop_
_entity.id
_entity.type
_entity.pdbx_description
1 polymer ?
#
loop_
_entity_poly.entity_id
_entity_poly.type
_entity_poly.pdbx_seq_one_letter_code
_entity_poly.pdbx_strand_id
1 'polypeptide(L)'
;MGYVLTTNKKQGASKNFSERRFMNILTTQDMRHLMVRTGMGVRWQDLKHYQSSTKTASVRQIVYGANKQWTLPTPALMGWHTWNRKHTPQQRKKLHYRLNNDKQLLKQWQVQMLLRTPHPLIERMVLFWHNHFTTSINKINQPSLLLKQNILFRQQGLGNFKQLLHAVTRDPAMLIYLDNHTSKVGRPNENF
;
A
#
# COMPACT_ATOMS: atom_id res chain seq x y z
N MET A 1 -44.18 10.22 55.07
CA MET A 1 -43.14 10.74 54.14
C MET A 1 -41.98 9.75 54.17
N GLY A 2 -41.76 8.86 53.20
CA GLY A 2 -41.33 9.11 51.80
C GLY A 2 -39.79 9.13 51.79
N TYR A 3 -39.01 8.33 51.05
CA TYR A 3 -39.20 7.59 49.80
C TYR A 3 -38.24 6.39 49.75
N VAL A 4 -38.67 5.32 49.06
CA VAL A 4 -37.83 4.26 48.50
C VAL A 4 -37.15 4.80 47.24
N LEU A 5 -35.83 4.61 47.10
CA LEU A 5 -35.16 4.68 45.79
C LEU A 5 -34.15 3.52 45.64
N THR A 6 -34.67 2.44 45.06
CA THR A 6 -33.91 1.43 44.32
C THR A 6 -33.48 2.00 42.96
N THR A 7 -32.19 2.17 42.70
CA THR A 7 -31.62 2.31 41.34
C THR A 7 -30.11 2.05 41.40
N ASN A 8 -29.41 1.38 40.49
CA ASN A 8 -29.75 0.52 39.37
C ASN A 8 -28.42 -0.14 38.97
N LYS A 9 -28.30 -1.45 39.19
CA LYS A 9 -27.13 -2.26 38.82
C LYS A 9 -27.16 -2.53 37.30
N LYS A 10 -26.89 -1.52 36.47
CA LYS A 10 -26.84 -1.66 35.00
C LYS A 10 -25.79 -0.76 34.34
N GLN A 11 -24.51 -1.02 34.59
CA GLN A 11 -23.42 -0.49 33.71
C GLN A 11 -22.39 -1.56 33.26
N GLY A 12 -22.59 -2.85 33.58
CA GLY A 12 -21.60 -3.91 33.29
C GLY A 12 -21.86 -4.79 32.06
N ALA A 13 -23.02 -4.73 31.40
CA ALA A 13 -23.40 -5.75 30.42
C ALA A 13 -23.01 -5.43 28.97
N SER A 14 -22.97 -4.15 28.59
CA SER A 14 -22.82 -3.73 27.18
C SER A 14 -21.39 -3.88 26.65
N LYS A 15 -20.36 -3.52 27.43
CA LYS A 15 -18.94 -3.71 27.02
C LYS A 15 -18.57 -5.19 26.86
N ASN A 16 -19.18 -6.07 27.64
CA ASN A 16 -18.86 -7.50 27.68
C ASN A 16 -19.38 -8.29 26.47
N PHE A 17 -20.45 -7.84 25.80
CA PHE A 17 -21.03 -8.58 24.68
C PHE A 17 -20.21 -8.42 23.40
N SER A 18 -19.72 -7.21 23.12
CA SER A 18 -18.87 -6.94 21.96
C SER A 18 -17.51 -7.62 22.06
N GLU A 19 -16.88 -7.61 23.24
CA GLU A 19 -15.54 -8.19 23.42
C GLU A 19 -15.54 -9.72 23.31
N ARG A 20 -16.57 -10.41 23.83
CA ARG A 20 -16.69 -11.88 23.71
C ARG A 20 -16.73 -12.36 22.26
N ARG A 21 -17.46 -11.66 21.39
CA ARG A 21 -17.53 -11.98 19.95
C ARG A 21 -16.14 -12.01 19.28
N PHE A 22 -15.21 -11.15 19.72
CA PHE A 22 -13.87 -11.05 19.13
C PHE A 22 -12.85 -12.00 19.77
N MET A 23 -13.23 -12.68 20.86
CA MET A 23 -12.44 -13.72 21.52
C MET A 23 -12.82 -15.13 21.05
N ASN A 24 -13.92 -15.28 20.33
CA ASN A 24 -14.31 -16.55 19.71
C ASN A 24 -13.30 -16.99 18.64
N ILE A 25 -13.11 -18.30 18.55
CA ILE A 25 -12.32 -18.96 17.50
C ILE A 25 -12.97 -18.64 16.14
N LEU A 26 -12.14 -18.32 15.15
CA LEU A 26 -12.60 -18.07 13.79
C LEU A 26 -13.10 -19.37 13.14
N THR A 27 -14.33 -19.36 12.63
CA THR A 27 -14.78 -20.43 11.73
C THR A 27 -14.00 -20.37 10.42
N THR A 28 -13.96 -21.48 9.67
CA THR A 28 -13.34 -21.52 8.33
C THR A 28 -13.95 -20.47 7.39
N GLN A 29 -15.26 -20.22 7.50
CA GLN A 29 -15.97 -19.23 6.68
C GLN A 29 -15.56 -17.80 7.07
N ASP A 30 -15.48 -17.49 8.36
CA ASP A 30 -15.04 -16.19 8.84
C ASP A 30 -13.58 -15.92 8.43
N MET A 31 -12.71 -16.94 8.52
CA MET A 31 -11.33 -16.83 8.09
C MET A 31 -11.21 -16.56 6.59
N ARG A 32 -11.93 -17.34 5.78
CA ARG A 32 -11.98 -17.14 4.33
C ARG A 32 -12.45 -15.73 4.00
N HIS A 33 -13.52 -15.26 4.64
CA HIS A 33 -14.04 -13.91 4.41
C HIS A 33 -12.99 -12.84 4.77
N LEU A 34 -12.35 -12.96 5.94
CA LEU A 34 -11.28 -12.05 6.36
C LEU A 34 -10.15 -12.01 5.33
N MET A 35 -9.64 -13.16 4.93
CA MET A 35 -8.54 -13.28 3.97
C MET A 35 -8.87 -12.73 2.58
N VAL A 36 -10.09 -12.93 2.07
CA VAL A 36 -10.53 -12.33 0.80
C VAL A 36 -10.52 -10.80 0.89
N ARG A 37 -10.90 -10.24 2.04
CA ARG A 37 -10.94 -8.79 2.25
C ARG A 37 -9.56 -8.17 2.47
N THR A 38 -8.63 -8.91 3.06
CA THR A 38 -7.29 -8.41 3.42
C THR A 38 -6.18 -8.89 2.49
N GLY A 39 -6.45 -9.78 1.55
CA GLY A 39 -5.45 -10.33 0.62
C GLY A 39 -5.82 -10.17 -0.85
N MET A 40 -5.10 -10.91 -1.70
CA MET A 40 -5.36 -11.04 -3.15
C MET A 40 -6.07 -12.36 -3.49
N GLY A 41 -6.60 -13.05 -2.47
CA GLY A 41 -7.17 -14.38 -2.57
C GLY A 41 -6.90 -15.17 -1.29
N VAL A 42 -7.35 -16.43 -1.29
CA VAL A 42 -7.17 -17.35 -0.17
C VAL A 42 -6.45 -18.59 -0.68
N ARG A 43 -5.25 -18.89 -0.16
CA ARG A 43 -4.60 -20.18 -0.40
C ARG A 43 -5.06 -21.16 0.66
N TRP A 44 -5.32 -22.40 0.27
CA TRP A 44 -5.75 -23.45 1.20
C TRP A 44 -4.77 -23.66 2.38
N GLN A 45 -3.48 -23.49 2.14
CA GLN A 45 -2.44 -23.59 3.16
C GLN A 45 -2.55 -22.49 4.23
N ASP A 46 -2.92 -21.28 3.82
CA ASP A 46 -3.08 -20.15 4.76
C ASP A 46 -4.28 -20.39 5.70
N LEU A 47 -5.36 -21.02 5.24
CA LEU A 47 -6.53 -21.32 6.07
C LEU A 47 -6.19 -22.25 7.25
N LYS A 48 -5.29 -23.23 7.05
CA LYS A 48 -4.86 -24.15 8.11
C LYS A 48 -4.07 -23.44 9.21
N HIS A 49 -3.28 -22.42 8.85
CA HIS A 49 -2.44 -21.69 9.79
C HIS A 49 -3.24 -20.95 10.87
N TYR A 50 -4.48 -20.57 10.56
CA TYR A 50 -5.30 -19.75 11.45
C TYR A 50 -6.52 -20.47 12.06
N GLN A 51 -6.70 -21.77 11.82
CA GLN A 51 -7.88 -22.54 12.26
C GLN A 51 -8.10 -22.55 13.78
N SER A 52 -7.07 -22.32 14.58
CA SER A 52 -7.13 -22.25 16.05
C SER A 52 -7.00 -20.83 16.61
N SER A 53 -6.90 -19.81 15.74
CA SER A 53 -6.71 -18.42 16.17
C SER A 53 -8.04 -17.73 16.51
N THR A 54 -8.02 -16.85 17.50
CA THR A 54 -9.16 -15.96 17.78
C THR A 54 -9.25 -14.85 16.74
N LYS A 55 -10.45 -14.27 16.57
CA LYS A 55 -10.67 -13.12 15.67
C LYS A 55 -9.65 -12.01 15.85
N THR A 56 -9.45 -11.61 17.10
CA THR A 56 -8.51 -10.54 17.45
C THR A 56 -7.07 -10.91 17.12
N ALA A 57 -6.65 -12.16 17.41
CA ALA A 57 -5.29 -12.61 17.14
C ALA A 57 -4.99 -12.61 15.63
N SER A 58 -5.90 -13.14 14.80
CA SER A 58 -5.72 -13.16 13.34
C SER A 58 -5.68 -11.75 12.75
N VAL A 59 -6.56 -10.85 13.18
CA VAL A 59 -6.53 -9.45 12.71
C VAL A 59 -5.23 -8.77 13.11
N ARG A 60 -4.79 -8.93 14.36
CA ARG A 60 -3.50 -8.37 14.82
C ARG A 60 -2.34 -8.93 14.01
N GLN A 61 -2.32 -10.23 13.75
CA GLN A 61 -1.26 -10.84 12.95
C GLN A 61 -1.24 -10.32 11.51
N ILE A 62 -2.42 -10.14 10.90
CA ILE A 62 -2.52 -9.60 9.54
C ILE A 62 -2.04 -8.14 9.51
N VAL A 63 -2.50 -7.29 10.43
CA VAL A 63 -2.19 -5.86 10.42
C VAL A 63 -0.76 -5.57 10.88
N TYR A 64 -0.32 -6.16 12.00
CA TYR A 64 1.02 -5.94 12.53
C TYR A 64 2.09 -6.78 11.86
N GLY A 65 1.75 -7.99 11.43
CA GLY A 65 2.64 -8.83 10.63
C GLY A 65 2.94 -8.19 9.28
N ALA A 66 1.95 -7.53 8.69
CA ALA A 66 2.16 -6.76 7.47
C ALA A 66 3.26 -5.69 7.62
N ASN A 67 3.36 -5.01 8.76
CA ASN A 67 4.36 -3.96 8.96
C ASN A 67 5.82 -4.46 9.04
N LYS A 68 6.08 -5.78 8.98
CA LYS A 68 7.44 -6.30 8.83
C LYS A 68 7.89 -6.09 7.38
N GLN A 69 9.01 -5.36 7.21
CA GLN A 69 9.60 -5.07 5.91
C GLN A 69 10.07 -6.34 5.22
N TRP A 70 9.17 -7.02 4.51
CA TRP A 70 9.51 -8.03 3.53
C TRP A 70 9.52 -7.37 2.16
N THR A 71 10.67 -7.39 1.48
CA THR A 71 10.78 -6.89 0.10
C THR A 71 11.71 -7.80 -0.69
N LEU A 72 11.35 -8.09 -1.93
CA LEU A 72 12.32 -8.62 -2.90
C LEU A 72 13.37 -7.54 -3.20
N PRO A 73 14.62 -7.94 -3.52
CA PRO A 73 15.63 -7.00 -4.01
C PRO A 73 15.06 -6.14 -5.14
N THR A 74 15.23 -4.83 -5.03
CA THR A 74 14.74 -3.90 -6.04
C THR A 74 15.49 -4.09 -7.36
N PRO A 75 14.83 -4.03 -8.52
CA PRO A 75 15.51 -4.10 -9.80
C PRO A 75 16.49 -2.92 -9.95
N ALA A 76 17.63 -3.17 -10.57
CA ALA A 76 18.63 -2.14 -10.86
C ALA A 76 18.16 -1.25 -12.03
N LEU A 77 17.22 -0.36 -11.73
CA LEU A 77 16.67 0.59 -12.70
C LEU A 77 17.61 1.79 -12.86
N MET A 78 17.63 2.36 -14.06
CA MET A 78 18.37 3.58 -14.33
C MET A 78 17.87 4.72 -13.41
N GLY A 79 18.80 5.45 -12.80
CA GLY A 79 18.50 6.59 -11.95
C GLY A 79 17.77 7.72 -12.68
N TRP A 80 17.26 8.69 -11.92
CA TRP A 80 16.64 9.88 -12.48
C TRP A 80 17.70 10.77 -13.13
N HIS A 81 17.91 10.60 -14.43
CA HIS A 81 18.74 11.41 -15.35
C HIS A 81 18.83 10.59 -16.67
N THR A 82 18.60 11.17 -17.85
CA THR A 82 19.68 11.58 -18.79
C THR A 82 19.07 12.19 -20.06
N TRP A 83 18.14 13.15 -19.96
CA TRP A 83 17.88 14.03 -21.11
C TRP A 83 18.89 15.16 -21.09
N ASN A 84 20.15 14.85 -21.44
CA ASN A 84 21.06 15.92 -21.82
C ASN A 84 20.69 16.29 -23.26
N ARG A 85 20.31 17.56 -23.49
CA ARG A 85 19.95 18.07 -24.83
C ARG A 85 21.05 17.81 -25.87
N LYS A 86 22.27 17.50 -25.41
CA LYS A 86 23.43 17.10 -26.19
C LYS A 86 23.46 15.63 -26.66
N HIS A 87 22.45 14.79 -26.36
CA HIS A 87 22.46 13.39 -26.82
C HIS A 87 22.34 13.29 -28.34
N THR A 88 23.23 12.51 -28.96
CA THR A 88 23.14 12.13 -30.36
C THR A 88 21.90 11.25 -30.62
N PRO A 89 21.39 11.15 -31.86
CA PRO A 89 20.28 10.27 -32.20
C PRO A 89 20.50 8.80 -31.75
N GLN A 90 21.73 8.29 -31.87
CA GLN A 90 22.08 6.95 -31.42
C GLN A 90 22.00 6.79 -29.90
N GLN A 91 22.48 7.78 -29.13
CA GLN A 91 22.38 7.78 -27.67
C GLN A 91 20.92 7.84 -27.21
N ARG A 92 20.08 8.63 -27.88
CA ARG A 92 18.62 8.69 -27.60
C ARG A 92 17.95 7.34 -27.85
N LYS A 93 18.30 6.68 -28.96
CA LYS A 93 17.79 5.35 -29.29
C LYS A 93 18.18 4.32 -28.22
N LYS A 94 19.46 4.27 -27.82
CA LYS A 94 19.94 3.39 -26.72
C LYS A 94 19.21 3.66 -25.40
N LEU A 95 19.04 4.93 -25.04
CA LEU A 95 18.33 5.36 -23.84
C LEU A 95 16.86 4.89 -23.87
N HIS A 96 16.18 5.06 -24.99
CA HIS A 96 14.80 4.63 -25.15
C HIS A 96 14.64 3.12 -24.96
N TYR A 97 15.53 2.31 -25.57
CA TYR A 97 15.54 0.86 -25.35
C TYR A 97 15.77 0.51 -23.87
N ARG A 98 16.72 1.18 -23.21
CA ARG A 98 16.97 0.96 -21.79
C ARG A 98 15.76 1.27 -20.92
N LEU A 99 15.10 2.42 -21.14
CA LEU A 99 13.89 2.79 -20.41
C LEU A 99 12.75 1.79 -20.64
N ASN A 100 12.58 1.28 -21.85
CA ASN A 100 11.57 0.26 -22.13
C ASN A 100 11.88 -1.07 -21.44
N ASN A 101 13.16 -1.45 -21.35
CA ASN A 101 13.57 -2.60 -20.56
C ASN A 101 13.30 -2.38 -19.06
N ASP A 102 13.65 -1.21 -18.52
CA ASP A 102 13.42 -0.86 -17.13
C ASP A 102 11.91 -0.85 -16.76
N LYS A 103 11.03 -0.43 -17.68
CA LYS A 103 9.58 -0.54 -17.52
C LYS A 103 9.14 -2.00 -17.36
N GLN A 104 9.70 -2.91 -18.16
CA GLN A 104 9.41 -4.33 -18.07
C GLN A 104 9.93 -4.93 -16.75
N LEU A 105 11.15 -4.59 -16.35
CA LEU A 105 11.73 -5.04 -15.08
C LEU A 105 10.90 -4.58 -13.88
N LEU A 106 10.44 -3.32 -13.88
CA LEU A 106 9.55 -2.82 -12.83
C LEU A 106 8.24 -3.60 -12.78
N LYS A 107 7.59 -3.83 -13.94
CA LYS A 107 6.35 -4.61 -14.02
C LYS A 107 6.53 -6.04 -13.50
N GLN A 108 7.61 -6.70 -13.92
CA GLN A 108 7.94 -8.05 -13.45
C GLN A 108 8.15 -8.07 -11.93
N TRP A 109 8.92 -7.11 -11.39
CA TRP A 109 9.13 -7.00 -9.96
C TRP A 109 7.83 -6.78 -9.19
N GLN A 110 6.95 -5.89 -9.66
CA GLN A 110 5.63 -5.67 -9.04
C GLN A 110 4.79 -6.96 -9.03
N VAL A 111 4.74 -7.69 -10.13
CA VAL A 111 4.05 -8.99 -10.20
C VAL A 111 4.66 -10.00 -9.23
N GLN A 112 5.99 -10.06 -9.13
CA GLN A 112 6.66 -10.94 -8.18
C GLN A 112 6.35 -10.57 -6.73
N MET A 113 6.28 -9.28 -6.40
CA MET A 113 5.82 -8.81 -5.09
C MET A 113 4.39 -9.29 -4.80
N LEU A 114 3.48 -9.13 -5.76
CA LEU A 114 2.08 -9.57 -5.62
C LEU A 114 1.97 -11.09 -5.40
N LEU A 115 2.80 -11.88 -6.08
CA LEU A 115 2.73 -13.35 -6.01
C LEU A 115 3.44 -13.94 -4.78
N ARG A 116 4.55 -13.34 -4.36
CA ARG A 116 5.46 -13.95 -3.37
C ARG A 116 5.36 -13.35 -1.97
N THR A 117 4.67 -12.22 -1.82
CA THR A 117 4.57 -11.56 -0.50
C THR A 117 3.95 -12.47 0.55
N PRO A 118 4.53 -12.58 1.75
CA PRO A 118 3.87 -13.16 2.91
C PRO A 118 2.82 -12.21 3.51
N HIS A 119 2.77 -10.95 3.05
CA HIS A 119 1.93 -9.88 3.59
C HIS A 119 1.05 -9.28 2.48
N PRO A 120 0.01 -9.99 2.02
CA PRO A 120 -0.80 -9.58 0.88
C PRO A 120 -1.62 -8.31 1.15
N LEU A 121 -1.85 -7.96 2.41
CA LEU A 121 -2.50 -6.71 2.80
C LEU A 121 -1.71 -5.48 2.34
N ILE A 122 -0.37 -5.50 2.47
CA ILE A 122 0.46 -4.37 2.02
C ILE A 122 0.32 -4.16 0.52
N GLU A 123 0.43 -5.22 -0.27
CA GLU A 123 0.35 -5.08 -1.72
C GLU A 123 -1.05 -4.63 -2.17
N ARG A 124 -2.09 -5.07 -1.47
CA ARG A 124 -3.45 -4.54 -1.66
C ARG A 124 -3.53 -3.04 -1.37
N MET A 125 -2.88 -2.57 -0.30
CA MET A 125 -2.80 -1.14 0.01
C MET A 125 -1.98 -0.37 -1.01
N VAL A 126 -0.89 -0.94 -1.54
CA VAL A 126 -0.12 -0.33 -2.63
C VAL A 126 -1.01 -0.09 -3.85
N LEU A 127 -1.80 -1.09 -4.26
CA LEU A 127 -2.74 -0.95 -5.37
C LEU A 127 -3.83 0.10 -5.08
N PHE A 128 -4.38 0.08 -3.87
CA PHE A 128 -5.36 1.07 -3.43
C PHE A 128 -4.81 2.50 -3.51
N TRP A 129 -3.64 2.73 -2.92
CA TRP A 129 -3.00 4.05 -2.92
C TRP A 129 -2.52 4.47 -4.29
N HIS A 130 -2.08 3.53 -5.13
CA HIS A 130 -1.73 3.82 -6.52
C HIS A 130 -2.95 4.26 -7.35
N ASN A 131 -4.14 3.71 -7.07
CA ASN A 131 -5.39 4.15 -7.69
C ASN A 131 -5.90 5.49 -7.14
N HIS A 132 -5.63 5.78 -5.87
CA HIS A 132 -6.02 7.06 -5.25
C HIS A 132 -5.08 8.19 -5.67
N PHE A 133 -3.77 7.97 -5.55
CA PHE A 133 -2.70 8.86 -5.97
C PHE A 133 -2.19 8.44 -7.35
N THR A 134 -3.04 8.67 -8.36
CA THR A 134 -2.82 8.21 -9.72
C THR A 134 -1.50 8.76 -10.29
N THR A 135 -0.68 7.87 -10.82
CA THR A 135 0.49 8.22 -11.64
C THR A 135 0.55 7.33 -12.87
N SER A 136 1.18 7.81 -13.95
CA SER A 136 1.32 7.06 -15.19
C SER A 136 2.78 6.93 -15.62
N ILE A 137 3.21 5.70 -15.88
CA ILE A 137 4.53 5.42 -16.45
C ILE A 137 4.71 6.06 -17.82
N ASN A 138 3.64 6.27 -18.58
CA ASN A 138 3.70 6.91 -19.89
C ASN A 138 3.97 8.41 -19.77
N LYS A 139 3.40 9.08 -18.75
CA LYS A 139 3.63 10.51 -18.49
C LYS A 139 5.00 10.75 -17.85
N ILE A 140 5.36 9.96 -16.85
CA ILE A 140 6.61 10.16 -16.08
C ILE A 140 7.82 9.64 -16.87
N ASN A 141 7.65 8.56 -17.63
CA ASN A 141 8.68 7.90 -18.45
C ASN A 141 9.99 7.57 -17.70
N GLN A 142 9.91 7.39 -16.37
CA GLN A 142 11.06 7.12 -15.50
C GLN A 142 10.69 6.02 -14.48
N PRO A 143 10.97 4.74 -14.78
CA PRO A 143 10.58 3.61 -13.93
C PRO A 143 11.12 3.68 -12.49
N SER A 144 12.33 4.20 -12.29
CA SER A 144 12.92 4.31 -10.95
C SER A 144 12.17 5.26 -10.02
N LEU A 145 11.45 6.26 -10.53
CA LEU A 145 10.62 7.13 -9.70
C LEU A 145 9.34 6.41 -9.26
N LEU A 146 8.70 5.66 -10.16
CA LEU A 146 7.55 4.83 -9.80
C LEU A 146 7.90 3.71 -8.83
N LEU A 147 9.11 3.14 -8.93
CA LEU A 147 9.61 2.18 -7.95
C LEU A 147 9.69 2.82 -6.56
N LYS A 148 10.24 4.03 -6.43
CA LYS A 148 10.31 4.77 -5.16
C LYS A 148 8.92 5.06 -4.59
N GLN A 149 7.98 5.51 -5.41
CA GLN A 149 6.60 5.74 -5.00
C GLN A 149 5.92 4.45 -4.51
N ASN A 150 6.14 3.33 -5.21
CA ASN A 150 5.67 2.00 -4.81
C ASN A 150 6.25 1.55 -3.45
N ILE A 151 7.52 1.86 -3.17
CA ILE A 151 8.16 1.57 -1.88
C ILE A 151 7.55 2.47 -0.78
N LEU A 152 7.32 3.76 -1.07
CA LEU A 152 6.66 4.69 -0.16
C LEU A 152 5.28 4.16 0.28
N PHE A 153 4.46 3.68 -0.67
CA PHE A 153 3.17 3.07 -0.34
C PHE A 153 3.29 1.81 0.53
N ARG A 154 4.33 0.99 0.33
CA ARG A 154 4.57 -0.18 1.20
C ARG A 154 4.94 0.22 2.62
N GLN A 155 5.75 1.26 2.76
CA GLN A 155 6.25 1.74 4.06
C GLN A 155 5.19 2.48 4.86
N GLN A 156 4.34 3.27 4.20
CA GLN A 156 3.42 4.20 4.87
C GLN A 156 1.93 3.90 4.64
N GLY A 157 1.61 2.95 3.77
CA GLY A 157 0.22 2.70 3.32
C GLY A 157 -0.73 2.15 4.39
N LEU A 158 -0.21 1.59 5.49
CA LEU A 158 -0.99 1.16 6.65
C LEU A 158 -0.85 2.12 7.85
N GLY A 159 -0.07 3.19 7.70
CA GLY A 159 0.26 4.13 8.76
C GLY A 159 -0.68 5.33 8.83
N ASN A 160 -0.13 6.46 9.26
CA ASN A 160 -0.88 7.70 9.39
C ASN A 160 -1.12 8.35 8.02
N PHE A 161 -2.39 8.60 7.68
CA PHE A 161 -2.75 9.20 6.39
C PHE A 161 -2.15 10.59 6.17
N LYS A 162 -2.09 11.46 7.19
CA LYS A 162 -1.48 12.80 7.07
C LYS A 162 0.00 12.70 6.68
N GLN A 163 0.73 11.75 7.26
CA GLN A 163 2.13 11.51 6.91
C GLN A 163 2.27 10.99 5.48
N LEU A 164 1.43 10.01 5.09
CA LEU A 164 1.41 9.47 3.73
C LEU A 164 1.12 10.56 2.69
N LEU A 165 0.07 11.37 2.90
CA LEU A 165 -0.30 12.47 2.03
C LEU A 165 0.86 13.47 1.88
N HIS A 166 1.50 13.83 3.00
CA HIS A 166 2.64 14.74 3.00
C HIS A 166 3.88 14.18 2.28
N ALA A 167 4.06 12.86 2.31
CA ALA A 167 5.14 12.18 1.58
C ALA A 167 4.84 12.10 0.07
N VAL A 168 3.60 11.75 -0.30
CA VAL A 168 3.17 11.64 -1.72
C VAL A 168 3.16 13.00 -2.41
N THR A 169 2.72 14.06 -1.73
CA THR A 169 2.74 15.44 -2.27
C THR A 169 4.15 15.91 -2.66
N ARG A 170 5.20 15.34 -2.06
CA ARG A 170 6.61 15.64 -2.36
C ARG A 170 7.31 14.55 -3.16
N ASP A 171 6.59 13.49 -3.52
CA ASP A 171 7.14 12.38 -4.29
C ASP A 171 7.47 12.85 -5.72
N PRO A 172 8.68 12.58 -6.24
CA PRO A 172 9.08 13.04 -7.57
C PRO A 172 8.17 12.53 -8.70
N ALA A 173 7.63 11.31 -8.59
CA ALA A 173 6.73 10.79 -9.61
C ALA A 173 5.43 11.61 -9.63
N MET A 174 4.89 11.95 -8.46
CA MET A 174 3.71 12.80 -8.33
C MET A 174 3.95 14.22 -8.85
N LEU A 175 5.09 14.84 -8.50
CA LEU A 175 5.44 16.20 -8.95
C LEU A 175 5.59 16.31 -10.47
N ILE A 176 6.12 15.26 -11.12
CA ILE A 176 6.17 15.19 -12.59
C ILE A 176 4.78 14.94 -13.15
N TYR A 177 4.01 14.02 -12.57
CA TYR A 177 2.69 13.67 -13.06
C TYR A 177 1.70 14.84 -13.03
N LEU A 178 1.79 15.70 -12.02
CA LEU A 178 0.96 16.91 -11.91
C LEU A 178 1.54 18.10 -12.69
N ASP A 179 2.67 17.93 -13.39
CA ASP A 179 3.38 19.01 -14.08
C ASP A 179 3.84 20.15 -13.14
N ASN A 180 3.92 19.88 -11.82
CA ASN A 180 4.33 20.86 -10.81
C ASN A 180 5.79 21.31 -10.98
N HIS A 181 6.63 20.47 -11.60
CA HIS A 181 8.00 20.81 -12.00
C HIS A 181 8.09 21.94 -13.04
N THR A 182 6.98 22.30 -13.70
CA THR A 182 6.91 23.41 -14.67
C THR A 182 6.37 24.72 -14.10
N SER A 183 5.97 24.72 -12.82
CA SER A 183 5.42 25.89 -12.13
C SER A 183 6.42 27.06 -12.15
N LYS A 184 5.92 28.26 -12.40
CA LYS A 184 6.72 29.51 -12.41
C LYS A 184 6.19 30.49 -11.38
N VAL A 185 7.05 31.39 -10.91
CA VAL A 185 6.64 32.50 -10.03
C VAL A 185 5.51 33.30 -10.71
N GLY A 186 4.39 33.48 -10.02
CA GLY A 186 3.20 34.18 -10.53
C GLY A 186 2.29 33.35 -11.46
N ARG A 187 2.68 32.12 -11.81
CA ARG A 187 1.86 31.17 -12.58
C ARG A 187 2.04 29.75 -12.01
N PRO A 188 1.52 29.49 -10.80
CA PRO A 188 1.58 28.15 -10.22
C PRO A 188 0.74 27.19 -11.06
N ASN A 189 1.19 25.95 -11.15
CA ASN A 189 0.35 24.89 -11.69
C ASN A 189 -0.64 24.44 -10.61
N GLU A 190 -1.91 24.31 -10.97
CA GLU A 190 -3.02 24.02 -10.04
C GLU A 190 -3.42 22.54 -10.02
N ASN A 191 -2.71 21.69 -10.78
CA ASN A 191 -3.00 20.26 -10.81
C ASN A 191 -2.77 19.62 -9.44
N PHE A 192 -3.85 19.17 -8.80
CA PHE A 192 -3.83 18.31 -7.61
C PHE A 192 -5.08 17.44 -7.51
#